data_AF-A0A9J8A6C9-F1
#
_entry.id   AF-A0A9J8A6C9-F1
#
_cell.length_a   1.000
_cell.length_b   1.000
_cell.length_c   1.000
_cell.angle_alpha   90.00
_cell.angle_beta   90.00
_cell.angle_gamma   90.00
#
_symmetry.space_group_name_H-M   'P 1'
#
loop_
_entity.id
_entity.type
_entity.pdbx_description
1 polymer ?
#
loop_
_entity_poly.entity_id
_entity_poly.type
_entity_poly.pdbx_seq_one_letter_code
_entity_poly.pdbx_strand_id
1 'polypeptide(L)'
;ASMSKLSMKEQSGCRKLLRLLALDDLFALKDTVTNRLIAVESTQEAIEAIITYSQDAEELLKRKKVHREVIFKYLANEGVAVLPNSEKQQLIRRTIEYWSSGEVGNGVSSESVLNTFGWYYTPQSVKKK
;
A
#
# COMPACT_ATOMS: atom_id res chain seq x y z
N ALA A 1 4.66 25.13 -5.36
CA ALA A 1 4.96 23.93 -4.55
C ALA A 1 3.63 23.26 -4.22
N SER A 2 3.30 22.15 -4.89
CA SER A 2 2.05 21.44 -4.63
C SER A 2 2.14 20.73 -3.29
N MET A 3 1.49 21.30 -2.28
CA MET A 3 1.43 20.78 -0.91
C MET A 3 0.58 19.51 -0.86
N SER A 4 1.21 18.36 -1.11
CA SER A 4 0.66 17.10 -0.62
C SER A 4 0.69 17.16 0.90
N LYS A 5 -0.45 16.97 1.57
CA LYS A 5 -0.53 17.08 3.03
C LYS A 5 0.12 15.90 3.76
N LEU A 6 0.39 14.83 3.01
CA LEU A 6 1.12 13.64 3.44
C LEU A 6 2.63 13.91 3.53
N SER A 7 3.29 13.32 4.53
CA SER A 7 4.74 13.30 4.68
C SER A 7 5.42 12.57 3.51
N MET A 8 6.70 12.87 3.25
CA MET A 8 7.46 12.21 2.18
C MET A 8 7.47 10.68 2.30
N LYS A 9 7.52 10.16 3.53
CA LYS A 9 7.44 8.70 3.79
C LYS A 9 6.08 8.14 3.42
N GLU A 10 5.01 8.79 3.83
CA GLU A 10 3.63 8.40 3.49
C GLU A 10 3.40 8.44 1.99
N GLN A 11 3.89 9.48 1.30
CA GLN A 11 3.81 9.56 -0.16
C GLN A 11 4.52 8.39 -0.83
N SER A 12 5.75 8.07 -0.39
CA SER A 12 6.51 6.93 -0.91
C SER A 12 5.81 5.59 -0.63
N GLY A 13 5.30 5.40 0.59
CA GLY A 13 4.55 4.21 0.98
C GLY A 13 3.25 4.06 0.18
N CYS A 14 2.47 5.12 0.05
CA CYS A 14 1.29 5.18 -0.81
C CYS A 14 1.62 4.83 -2.26
N ARG A 15 2.70 5.37 -2.84
CA ARG A 15 3.11 5.00 -4.22
C ARG A 15 3.34 3.50 -4.37
N LYS A 16 4.06 2.89 -3.42
CA LYS A 16 4.34 1.45 -3.43
C LYS A 16 3.06 0.63 -3.27
N LEU A 17 2.18 1.02 -2.34
CA LEU A 17 0.92 0.32 -2.07
C LEU A 17 -0.04 0.44 -3.25
N LEU A 18 -0.17 1.62 -3.85
CA LEU A 18 -1.03 1.85 -5.01
C LEU A 18 -0.56 1.07 -6.25
N ARG A 19 0.73 0.79 -6.39
CA ARG A 19 1.27 -0.10 -7.44
C ARG A 19 0.90 -1.57 -7.27
N LEU A 20 0.48 -1.99 -6.08
CA LEU A 20 0.00 -3.34 -5.82
C LEU A 20 -1.49 -3.52 -6.12
N LEU A 21 -2.23 -2.42 -6.35
CA LEU A 21 -3.63 -2.47 -6.75
C LEU A 21 -3.77 -2.88 -8.21
N ALA A 22 -4.87 -3.56 -8.53
CA ALA A 22 -5.29 -3.75 -9.91
C ALA A 22 -5.63 -2.39 -10.56
N LEU A 23 -5.43 -2.27 -11.87
CA LEU A 23 -5.70 -1.05 -12.64
C LEU A 23 -7.13 -0.53 -12.41
N ASP A 24 -8.14 -1.40 -12.51
CA ASP A 24 -9.54 -1.04 -12.27
C ASP A 24 -9.78 -0.45 -10.88
N ASP A 25 -9.19 -1.05 -9.83
CA ASP A 25 -9.34 -0.55 -8.46
C ASP A 25 -8.56 0.73 -8.23
N LEU A 26 -7.40 0.89 -8.88
CA LEU A 26 -6.62 2.12 -8.84
C LEU A 26 -7.40 3.28 -9.49
N PHE A 27 -7.97 3.09 -10.68
CA PHE A 27 -8.77 4.13 -11.34
C PHE A 27 -10.06 4.44 -10.57
N ALA A 28 -10.75 3.42 -10.05
CA ALA A 28 -11.92 3.62 -9.21
C ALA A 28 -11.56 4.38 -7.92
N LEU A 29 -10.43 4.05 -7.28
CA LEU A 29 -9.92 4.78 -6.12
C LEU A 29 -9.62 6.23 -6.50
N LYS A 30 -8.90 6.46 -7.59
CA LYS A 30 -8.62 7.80 -8.13
C LYS A 30 -9.91 8.60 -8.33
N ASP A 31 -10.95 8.04 -8.94
CA ASP A 31 -12.21 8.76 -9.17
C ASP A 31 -12.89 9.16 -7.87
N THR A 32 -12.83 8.30 -6.85
CA THR A 32 -13.37 8.64 -5.52
C THR A 32 -12.51 9.67 -4.77
N VAL A 33 -11.19 9.67 -4.95
CA VAL A 33 -10.27 10.59 -4.25
C VAL A 33 -10.29 11.98 -4.90
N THR A 34 -10.31 12.00 -6.23
CA THR A 34 -10.35 13.23 -7.04
C THR A 34 -11.76 13.73 -7.32
N ASN A 35 -12.80 13.03 -6.85
CA ASN A 35 -14.21 13.32 -7.17
C ASN A 35 -14.47 13.44 -8.68
N ARG A 36 -13.81 12.60 -9.50
CA ARG A 36 -13.79 12.63 -10.97
C ARG A 36 -13.35 13.97 -11.59
N LEU A 37 -12.73 14.86 -10.83
CA LEU A 37 -12.32 16.18 -11.32
C LEU A 37 -11.12 16.15 -12.25
N ILE A 38 -10.32 15.08 -12.21
CA ILE A 38 -9.15 14.91 -13.08
C ILE A 38 -9.37 13.71 -13.98
N ALA A 39 -9.28 13.86 -15.29
CA ALA A 39 -9.16 12.73 -16.21
C ALA A 39 -7.67 12.36 -16.31
N VAL A 40 -7.32 11.16 -15.85
CA VAL A 40 -5.98 10.59 -15.98
C VAL A 40 -6.12 9.27 -16.70
N GLU A 41 -5.27 9.04 -17.70
CA GLU A 41 -5.25 7.83 -18.50
C GLU A 41 -4.05 6.93 -18.12
N SER A 42 -3.02 7.52 -17.50
CA SER A 42 -1.83 6.80 -17.07
C SER A 42 -1.92 6.32 -15.63
N THR A 43 -1.43 5.11 -15.35
CA THR A 43 -1.30 4.55 -14.00
C THR A 43 -0.49 5.46 -13.07
N GLN A 44 0.61 6.01 -13.59
CA GLN A 44 1.51 6.89 -12.83
C GLN A 44 0.81 8.20 -12.45
N GLU A 45 0.10 8.83 -13.40
CA GLU A 45 -0.69 10.04 -13.15
C GLU A 45 -1.84 9.76 -12.17
N ALA A 46 -2.49 8.60 -12.26
CA ALA A 46 -3.52 8.20 -11.30
C ALA A 46 -2.96 8.09 -9.87
N ILE A 47 -1.78 7.49 -9.70
CA ILE A 47 -1.09 7.40 -8.41
C ILE A 47 -0.78 8.80 -7.87
N GLU A 48 -0.23 9.68 -8.71
CA GLU A 48 0.13 11.03 -8.32
C GLU A 48 -1.08 11.90 -7.99
N ALA A 49 -2.17 11.77 -8.77
CA ALA A 49 -3.43 12.43 -8.49
C ALA A 49 -4.03 11.95 -7.16
N ILE A 50 -4.04 10.64 -6.90
CA ILE A 50 -4.48 10.08 -5.62
C ILE A 50 -3.68 10.70 -4.47
N ILE A 51 -2.34 10.68 -4.55
CA ILE A 51 -1.49 11.19 -3.47
C ILE A 51 -1.69 12.68 -3.25
N THR A 52 -1.82 13.46 -4.33
CA THR A 52 -1.99 14.91 -4.28
C THR A 52 -3.32 15.32 -3.65
N TYR A 53 -4.39 14.58 -3.96
CA TYR A 53 -5.74 14.84 -3.44
C TYR A 53 -6.01 14.15 -2.10
N SER A 54 -5.14 13.23 -1.68
CA SER A 54 -5.25 12.58 -0.38
C SER A 54 -4.72 13.50 0.70
N GLN A 55 -5.61 13.90 1.60
CA GLN A 55 -5.25 14.69 2.77
C GLN A 55 -4.76 13.83 3.93
N ASP A 56 -5.20 12.58 3.98
CA ASP A 56 -4.94 11.66 5.08
C ASP A 56 -4.75 10.24 4.53
N ALA A 57 -3.65 9.60 4.92
CA ALA A 57 -3.28 8.29 4.41
C ALA A 57 -4.14 7.18 5.04
N GLU A 58 -4.61 7.38 6.28
CA GLU A 58 -5.49 6.44 6.98
C GLU A 58 -6.85 6.35 6.28
N GLU A 59 -7.43 7.50 5.95
CA GLU A 59 -8.69 7.58 5.22
C GLU A 59 -8.59 6.96 3.82
N LEU A 60 -7.45 7.12 3.13
CA LEU A 60 -7.21 6.46 1.86
C LEU A 60 -7.23 4.93 2.00
N LEU A 61 -6.56 4.38 3.02
CA LEU A 61 -6.49 2.94 3.23
C LEU A 61 -7.81 2.34 3.76
N LYS A 62 -8.63 3.13 4.46
CA LYS A 62 -9.97 2.70 4.91
C LYS A 62 -10.94 2.47 3.75
N ARG A 63 -10.77 3.15 2.60
CA ARG A 63 -11.67 3.01 1.43
C ARG A 63 -11.80 1.56 0.97
N LYS A 64 -13.00 1.16 0.53
CA LYS A 64 -13.31 -0.24 0.13
C LYS A 64 -12.39 -0.80 -0.96
N LYS A 65 -11.83 0.07 -1.79
CA LYS A 65 -10.94 -0.31 -2.90
C LYS A 65 -9.55 -0.78 -2.47
N VAL A 66 -9.12 -0.37 -1.29
CA VAL A 66 -7.89 -0.91 -0.70
C VAL A 66 -8.26 -2.17 0.07
N HIS A 67 -8.00 -3.33 -0.52
CA HIS A 67 -8.28 -4.62 0.10
C HIS A 67 -7.25 -4.95 1.19
N ARG A 68 -7.67 -5.74 2.19
CA ARG A 68 -6.79 -6.24 3.25
C ARG A 68 -5.53 -6.89 2.68
N GLU A 69 -5.69 -7.71 1.65
CA GLU A 69 -4.58 -8.43 1.01
C GLU A 69 -3.52 -7.49 0.43
N VAL A 70 -3.93 -6.35 -0.13
CA VAL A 70 -3.02 -5.36 -0.71
C VAL A 70 -2.17 -4.71 0.39
N ILE A 71 -2.80 -4.31 1.49
CA ILE A 71 -2.10 -3.74 2.65
C ILE A 71 -1.18 -4.78 3.28
N PHE A 72 -1.66 -6.03 3.42
CA PHE A 72 -0.89 -7.13 3.96
C PHE A 72 0.36 -7.40 3.12
N LYS A 73 0.19 -7.49 1.79
CA LYS A 73 1.29 -7.69 0.84
C LYS A 73 2.28 -6.54 0.87
N TYR A 74 1.80 -5.30 0.98
CA TYR A 74 2.67 -4.13 1.15
C TYR A 74 3.53 -4.24 2.41
N LEU A 75 2.91 -4.50 3.57
CA LEU A 75 3.62 -4.62 4.85
C LEU A 75 4.62 -5.77 4.85
N ALA A 76 4.23 -6.93 4.30
CA ALA A 76 5.14 -8.07 4.13
C ALA A 76 6.35 -7.73 3.25
N ASN A 77 6.14 -6.99 2.16
CA ASN A 77 7.20 -6.55 1.26
C ASN A 77 8.14 -5.51 1.91
N GLU A 78 7.63 -4.67 2.81
CA GLU A 78 8.44 -3.74 3.60
C GLU A 78 9.11 -4.42 4.82
N GLY A 79 8.88 -5.72 5.05
CA GLY A 79 9.44 -6.46 6.17
C GLY A 79 8.75 -6.18 7.51
N VAL A 80 7.55 -5.57 7.49
CA VAL A 80 6.77 -5.32 8.70
C VAL A 80 6.04 -6.60 9.09
N ALA A 81 6.40 -7.14 10.25
CA ALA A 81 5.75 -8.32 10.79
C ALA A 81 4.27 -8.02 11.10
N VAL A 82 3.37 -8.68 10.36
CA VAL A 82 1.93 -8.62 10.56
C VAL A 82 1.35 -10.03 10.66
N LEU A 83 0.37 -10.20 11.54
CA LEU A 83 -0.30 -11.48 11.66
C LEU A 83 -1.15 -11.72 10.41
N PRO A 84 -1.14 -12.94 9.84
CA PRO A 84 -1.98 -13.27 8.69
C PRO A 84 -3.45 -13.11 9.02
N ASN A 85 -3.83 -13.20 10.30
CA ASN A 85 -5.20 -13.11 10.80
C ASN A 85 -5.64 -11.66 11.12
N SER A 86 -4.76 -10.68 10.91
CA SER A 86 -5.05 -9.28 11.23
C SER A 86 -6.20 -8.75 10.39
N GLU A 87 -7.11 -8.04 11.05
CA GLU A 87 -8.21 -7.33 10.40
C GLU A 87 -7.68 -6.14 9.57
N LYS A 88 -8.47 -5.70 8.59
CA LYS A 88 -8.11 -4.55 7.75
C LYS A 88 -7.71 -3.33 8.58
N GLN A 89 -8.48 -3.01 9.63
CA GLN A 89 -8.20 -1.87 10.51
C GLN A 89 -6.85 -1.99 11.24
N GLN A 90 -6.48 -3.21 11.65
CA GLN A 90 -5.18 -3.47 12.29
C GLN A 90 -4.02 -3.26 11.30
N LEU A 91 -4.16 -3.73 10.06
CA LEU A 91 -3.16 -3.51 9.01
C LEU A 91 -3.02 -2.03 8.66
N ILE A 92 -4.14 -1.29 8.60
CA ILE A 92 -4.13 0.16 8.37
C ILE A 92 -3.34 0.85 9.47
N ARG A 93 -3.70 0.63 10.74
CA ARG A 93 -2.99 1.21 11.89
C ARG A 93 -1.50 0.91 11.83
N ARG A 94 -1.12 -0.34 11.57
CA ARG A 94 0.29 -0.74 11.46
C ARG A 94 1.02 -0.03 10.33
N THR A 95 0.34 0.20 9.21
CA THR A 95 0.88 0.94 8.06
C THR A 95 1.11 2.40 8.41
N ILE A 96 0.14 3.05 9.06
CA ILE A 96 0.26 4.44 9.51
C ILE A 96 1.38 4.57 10.54
N GLU A 97 1.43 3.69 11.53
CA GLU A 97 2.52 3.63 12.50
C GLU A 97 3.88 3.45 11.84
N TYR A 98 3.98 2.62 10.80
CA TYR A 98 5.23 2.42 10.04
C TYR A 98 5.63 3.68 9.25
N TRP A 99 4.67 4.44 8.73
CA TRP A 99 4.97 5.69 8.02
C TRP A 99 5.26 6.86 8.96
N SER A 100 4.60 6.91 10.12
CA SER A 100 4.79 7.93 11.15
C SER A 100 6.03 7.68 12.01
N SER A 101 6.31 6.43 12.36
CA SER A 101 7.53 6.09 13.07
C SER A 101 8.71 6.20 12.11
N GLY A 102 9.70 7.00 12.49
CA GLY A 102 10.94 7.14 11.74
C GLY A 102 11.70 5.82 11.56
N GLU A 103 11.32 4.78 12.29
CA GLU A 103 12.09 3.57 12.53
C GLU A 103 12.00 2.54 11.40
N VAL A 104 13.18 2.26 10.85
CA VAL A 104 13.51 1.03 10.12
C VAL A 104 13.05 -0.16 10.95
N GLY A 105 12.36 -1.10 10.30
CA GLY A 105 11.84 -2.31 10.93
C GLY A 105 12.85 -2.92 11.89
N ASN A 106 12.51 -2.91 13.18
CA ASN A 106 13.25 -3.68 14.17
C ASN A 106 13.09 -5.15 13.78
N GLY A 107 14.16 -5.70 13.21
CA GLY A 107 14.21 -7.02 12.64
C GLY A 107 13.90 -8.08 13.68
N VAL A 108 12.79 -8.78 13.49
CA VAL A 108 12.74 -10.19 13.83
C VAL A 108 13.26 -10.96 12.62
N SER A 109 14.35 -11.69 12.87
CA SER A 109 15.15 -12.44 11.90
C SER A 109 14.28 -13.11 10.83
N SER A 110 14.51 -12.73 9.58
CA SER A 110 13.65 -12.99 8.41
C SER A 110 13.62 -14.45 7.93
N GLU A 111 14.22 -15.38 8.67
CA GLU A 111 14.29 -16.80 8.29
C GLU A 111 13.05 -17.61 8.72
N SER A 112 12.30 -17.13 9.72
CA SER A 112 11.14 -17.87 10.28
C SER A 112 9.81 -17.52 9.59
N VAL A 113 9.66 -16.30 9.08
CA VAL A 113 8.42 -15.83 8.44
C VAL A 113 8.23 -16.41 7.04
N LEU A 114 9.29 -16.49 6.23
CA LEU A 114 9.17 -17.07 4.88
C LEU A 114 8.82 -18.56 4.91
N ASN A 115 9.28 -19.30 5.93
CA ASN A 115 8.95 -20.71 6.07
C ASN A 115 7.49 -20.96 6.49
N THR A 116 6.84 -19.98 7.14
CA THR A 116 5.41 -20.05 7.51
C THR A 116 4.51 -19.61 6.35
N PHE A 117 4.95 -18.62 5.56
CA PHE A 117 4.19 -18.09 4.41
C PHE A 117 4.43 -18.85 3.09
N GLY A 118 5.39 -19.78 3.05
CA GLY A 118 5.76 -20.57 1.86
C GLY A 118 4.64 -21.43 1.26
N TRP A 119 3.51 -21.63 1.96
CA TRP A 119 2.34 -22.32 1.43
C TRP A 119 1.31 -21.40 0.75
N TYR A 120 1.39 -20.08 0.95
CA TYR A 120 0.35 -19.14 0.47
C TYR A 120 0.83 -18.14 -0.59
N TYR A 121 2.12 -18.11 -0.93
CA TYR A 121 2.63 -17.28 -2.01
C TYR A 121 3.72 -17.99 -2.81
N THR A 122 3.30 -18.80 -3.79
CA THR A 122 4.18 -19.22 -4.88
C THR A 122 4.32 -18.04 -5.85
N PRO A 123 5.48 -17.37 -5.95
CA PRO A 123 5.73 -16.46 -7.06
C PRO A 123 5.53 -17.24 -8.37
N GLN A 124 4.56 -16.82 -9.19
CA GLN A 124 4.39 -17.38 -10.52
C GLN A 124 5.68 -17.16 -11.32
N SER A 125 6.33 -18.30 -11.57
CA SER A 125 7.19 -18.60 -12.72
C SER A 125 7.58 -17.42 -13.61
N VAL A 126 8.87 -17.08 -13.58
CA VAL A 126 9.56 -16.68 -14.82
C VAL A 126 10.52 -17.79 -15.18
N LYS A 127 10.02 -18.75 -15.96
CA LYS A 127 10.87 -19.61 -16.80
C LYS A 127 11.45 -18.74 -17.90
N LYS A 128 12.76 -18.45 -17.90
CA LYS A 128 13.58 -18.21 -19.10
C LYS A 128 15.05 -18.36 -18.72
N LYS A 129 15.93 -18.95 -19.51
CA LYS A 129 15.92 -20.02 -20.53
C LYS A 129 17.39 -20.45 -20.60
#